data_AF-A0A0Q9LXA1-F1
#
_entry.id   AF-A0A0Q9LXA1-F1
#
_cell.length_a   1.000
_cell.length_b   1.000
_cell.length_c   1.000
_cell.angle_alpha   90.00
_cell.angle_beta   90.00
_cell.angle_gamma   90.00
#
_symmetry.space_group_name_H-M   'P 1'
#
loop_
_entity.id
_entity.type
_entity.pdbx_description
1 polymer ?
#
loop_
_entity_poly.entity_id
_entity_poly.type
_entity_poly.pdbx_seq_one_letter_code
_entity_poly.pdbx_strand_id
1 'polypeptide(L)'
;MPSRRSDDQLIYRRAENGEMVGYTPAEYGVRKDDGGGLVKPVNSSGGLLFLAILLTACLGGLIYGVVQIAIQGTWHILGEVWWVFPACLYPFTFAWASYFKERRAEKLRKASNLARPVE
;
A
#
# COMPACT_ATOMS: atom_id res chain seq x y z
N MET A 1 -5.47 -6.28 -36.17
CA MET A 1 -5.37 -5.05 -35.34
C MET A 1 -4.25 -5.25 -34.34
N PRO A 2 -3.26 -4.34 -34.22
CA PRO A 2 -2.18 -4.52 -33.26
C PRO A 2 -2.73 -4.38 -31.83
N SER A 3 -2.33 -5.30 -30.95
CA SER A 3 -2.71 -5.32 -29.54
C SER A 3 -2.14 -4.09 -28.83
N ARG A 4 -3.02 -3.16 -28.45
CA ARG A 4 -2.68 -2.02 -27.60
C ARG A 4 -2.24 -2.58 -26.25
N ARG A 5 -0.97 -2.39 -25.88
CA ARG A 5 -0.46 -2.78 -24.54
C ARG A 5 -1.36 -2.13 -23.50
N SER A 6 -1.83 -2.92 -22.55
CA SER A 6 -2.65 -2.48 -21.41
C SER A 6 -2.01 -1.36 -20.56
N ASP A 7 -0.72 -1.08 -20.76
CA ASP A 7 0.00 0.03 -20.13
C ASP A 7 -0.34 1.42 -20.70
N ASP A 8 -0.93 1.50 -21.90
CA ASP A 8 -1.32 2.77 -22.56
C ASP A 8 -2.78 3.16 -22.26
N GLN A 9 -3.50 2.39 -21.44
CA GLN A 9 -4.88 2.72 -21.10
C GLN A 9 -4.88 3.79 -19.99
N LEU A 10 -5.05 5.04 -20.41
CA LEU A 10 -5.22 6.17 -19.49
C LEU A 10 -6.45 5.96 -18.61
N ILE A 11 -6.26 6.09 -17.30
CA ILE A 11 -7.30 6.06 -16.29
C ILE A 11 -7.82 7.49 -16.14
N TYR A 12 -9.01 7.77 -16.69
CA TYR A 12 -9.64 9.08 -16.59
C TYR A 12 -10.35 9.23 -15.25
N ARG A 13 -9.93 10.21 -14.44
CA ARG A 13 -10.54 10.54 -13.16
C ARG A 13 -10.62 12.03 -12.96
N ARG A 14 -11.55 12.46 -12.10
CA ARG A 14 -11.62 13.85 -11.67
C ARG A 14 -10.38 14.14 -10.82
N ALA A 15 -9.66 15.18 -11.18
CA ALA A 15 -8.55 15.71 -10.42
C ALA A 15 -9.06 16.70 -9.35
N GLU A 16 -8.23 17.01 -8.36
CA GLU A 16 -8.60 17.85 -7.21
C GLU A 16 -9.04 19.27 -7.61
N ASN A 17 -8.60 19.71 -8.80
CA ASN A 17 -9.02 20.97 -9.43
C ASN A 17 -10.39 20.89 -10.13
N GLY A 18 -11.07 19.73 -10.10
CA GLY A 18 -12.37 19.50 -10.73
C GLY A 18 -12.30 19.06 -12.19
N GLU A 19 -11.12 19.03 -12.81
CA GLU A 19 -10.95 18.67 -14.22
C GLU A 19 -10.87 17.15 -14.42
N MET A 20 -11.33 16.67 -15.57
CA MET A 20 -11.13 15.26 -15.95
C MET A 20 -9.74 15.09 -16.54
N VAL A 21 -8.91 14.33 -15.85
CA VAL A 21 -7.50 14.12 -16.20
C VAL A 21 -7.26 12.64 -16.46
N GLY A 22 -6.55 12.33 -17.55
CA GLY A 22 -6.09 10.99 -17.86
C GLY A 22 -4.76 10.71 -17.16
N TYR A 23 -4.74 9.71 -16.28
CA TYR A 23 -3.54 9.27 -15.59
C TYR A 23 -3.05 7.95 -16.18
N THR A 24 -1.75 7.81 -16.41
CA THR A 24 -1.18 6.48 -16.64
C THR A 24 -1.33 5.62 -15.36
N PRO A 25 -1.33 4.27 -15.45
CA PRO A 25 -1.38 3.42 -14.26
C PRO A 25 -0.28 3.73 -13.22
N ALA A 26 0.87 4.22 -13.69
CA ALA A 26 1.99 4.64 -12.85
C ALA A 26 1.73 5.99 -12.14
N GLU A 27 1.09 6.95 -12.83
CA GLU A 27 0.69 8.23 -12.24
C GLU A 27 -0.56 8.11 -11.37
N TYR A 28 -1.41 7.11 -11.61
CA TYR A 28 -2.59 6.86 -10.79
C TYR A 28 -2.23 6.36 -9.38
N GLY A 29 -1.16 5.57 -9.25
CA GLY A 29 -0.64 5.14 -7.94
C GLY A 29 -1.52 4.10 -7.24
N VAL A 30 -1.81 4.28 -5.95
CA VAL A 30 -2.68 3.38 -5.19
C VAL A 30 -4.14 3.65 -5.55
N ARG A 31 -4.93 2.56 -5.67
CA ARG A 31 -6.36 2.60 -6.00
C ARG A 31 -7.07 3.59 -5.07
N LYS A 32 -7.79 4.55 -5.69
CA LYS A 32 -8.70 5.45 -4.99
C LYS A 32 -10.06 4.76 -4.84
N ASP A 33 -10.83 5.20 -3.85
CA ASP A 33 -12.13 4.59 -3.57
C ASP A 33 -13.06 4.83 -4.77
N ASP A 34 -13.65 3.75 -5.29
CA ASP A 34 -14.61 3.82 -6.39
C ASP A 34 -16.05 3.70 -5.87
N GLY A 35 -16.26 3.79 -4.54
CA GLY A 35 -17.57 3.68 -3.89
C GLY A 35 -18.07 2.23 -3.71
N GLY A 36 -17.32 1.24 -4.20
CA GLY A 36 -17.65 -0.19 -4.09
C GLY A 36 -16.83 -0.97 -3.06
N GLY A 37 -15.91 -0.31 -2.34
CA GLY A 37 -15.05 -0.95 -1.35
C GLY A 37 -15.69 -0.97 0.04
N LEU A 38 -15.64 -2.12 0.73
CA LEU A 38 -16.08 -2.22 2.14
C LEU A 38 -15.19 -1.40 3.10
N VAL A 39 -13.96 -1.09 2.66
CA VAL A 39 -12.95 -0.35 3.44
C VAL A 39 -12.39 0.77 2.58
N LYS A 40 -12.50 2.01 3.06
CA LYS A 40 -11.93 3.18 2.39
C LYS A 40 -10.39 3.08 2.40
N PRO A 41 -9.73 2.99 1.23
CA PRO A 41 -8.27 2.85 1.20
C PRO A 41 -7.60 4.13 1.70
N VAL A 42 -6.54 3.98 2.50
CA VAL A 42 -5.69 5.11 2.91
C VAL A 42 -4.96 5.62 1.67
N ASN A 43 -5.47 6.72 1.11
CA ASN A 43 -5.06 7.19 -0.21
C ASN A 43 -3.89 8.19 -0.19
N SER A 44 -3.41 8.56 1.01
CA SER A 44 -2.37 9.56 1.27
C SER A 44 -1.02 8.92 1.53
N SER A 45 0.04 9.44 0.91
CA SER A 45 1.42 8.97 1.13
C SER A 45 1.85 9.06 2.59
N GLY A 46 1.43 10.11 3.31
CA GLY A 46 1.70 10.27 4.73
C GLY A 46 1.00 9.22 5.59
N GLY A 47 -0.27 8.91 5.28
CA GLY A 47 -1.03 7.87 5.98
C GLY A 47 -0.46 6.47 5.74
N LEU A 48 -0.01 6.19 4.51
CA LEU A 48 0.65 4.94 4.16
C LEU A 48 2.03 4.81 4.84
N LEU A 49 2.79 5.90 4.95
CA LEU A 49 4.05 5.91 5.68
C LEU A 49 3.84 5.63 7.17
N PHE A 50 2.87 6.31 7.78
CA PHE A 50 2.52 6.07 9.18
C PHE A 50 2.13 4.61 9.41
N LEU A 51 1.27 4.05 8.56
CA LEU A 51 0.87 2.65 8.64
C LEU A 51 2.06 1.69 8.48
N ALA A 52 2.95 1.96 7.53
CA ALA A 52 4.15 1.16 7.30
C ALA A 52 5.09 1.18 8.53
N ILE A 53 5.28 2.33 9.17
CA ILE A 53 6.08 2.46 10.39
C ILE A 53 5.42 1.71 11.55
N LEU A 54 4.11 1.88 11.74
CA LEU A 54 3.36 1.18 12.79
C LEU A 54 3.51 -0.35 12.64
N LEU A 55 3.35 -0.87 11.42
CA LEU A 55 3.51 -2.29 11.14
C LEU A 55 4.97 -2.76 11.30
N THR A 56 5.95 -1.88 11.05
CA THR A 56 7.36 -2.17 11.34
C THR A 56 7.58 -2.34 12.85
N ALA A 57 6.95 -1.52 13.69
CA ALA A 57 7.02 -1.67 15.14
C ALA A 57 6.36 -2.99 15.61
N CYS A 58 5.20 -3.34 15.05
CA CYS A 58 4.56 -4.63 15.32
C CYS A 58 5.45 -5.81 14.92
N LEU A 59 6.12 -5.75 13.77
CA LEU A 59 7.06 -6.78 13.33
C LEU A 59 8.25 -6.89 14.29
N GLY A 60 8.75 -5.76 14.82
CA GLY A 60 9.76 -5.75 15.86
C GLY A 60 9.32 -6.50 17.13
N GLY A 61 8.08 -6.28 17.58
CA GLY A 61 7.48 -7.01 18.70
C GLY A 61 7.36 -8.52 18.43
N LEU A 62 7.01 -8.89 17.19
CA LEU A 62 6.94 -10.29 16.78
C LEU A 62 8.32 -10.97 16.79
N ILE A 63 9.35 -10.31 16.26
CA ILE A 63 10.74 -10.80 16.31
C ILE A 63 11.20 -10.95 17.76
N TYR A 64 10.90 -9.97 18.61
CA TYR A 64 11.20 -10.07 20.04
C TYR A 64 10.53 -11.30 20.68
N GLY A 65 9.26 -11.55 20.36
CA GLY A 65 8.53 -12.74 20.83
C GLY A 65 9.19 -14.06 20.40
N VAL A 66 9.68 -14.14 19.16
CA VAL A 66 10.43 -15.31 18.67
C VAL A 66 11.72 -15.54 19.46
N VAL A 67 12.47 -14.46 19.71
CA VAL A 67 13.70 -14.54 20.50
C VAL A 67 13.39 -15.02 21.92
N GLN A 68 12.31 -14.52 22.55
CA GLN A 68 11.88 -14.98 23.87
C GLN A 68 11.49 -16.47 23.88
N ILE A 69 10.74 -16.92 22.87
CA ILE A 69 10.37 -18.35 22.74
C ILE A 69 11.63 -19.22 22.60
N ALA A 70 12.61 -18.78 21.81
CA ALA A 70 13.85 -19.50 21.63
C ALA A 70 14.67 -19.60 22.93
N ILE A 71 14.75 -18.50 23.70
CA ILE A 71 15.45 -18.47 25.00
C ILE A 71 14.74 -19.35 26.03
N GLN A 72 13.41 -19.32 26.07
CA GLN A 72 12.60 -20.06 27.05
C GLN A 72 12.33 -21.51 26.64
N GLY A 73 12.68 -21.90 25.41
CA GLY A 73 12.46 -23.25 24.88
C GLY A 73 10.98 -23.58 24.63
N THR A 74 10.09 -22.59 24.58
CA THR A 74 8.63 -22.75 24.53
C THR A 74 8.09 -22.92 23.09
N TRP A 75 8.73 -23.76 22.29
CA TRP A 75 8.41 -23.94 20.86
C TRP A 75 6.99 -24.43 20.57
N HIS A 76 6.34 -25.13 21.51
CA HIS A 76 4.95 -25.55 21.37
C HIS A 76 3.99 -24.36 21.21
N ILE A 77 4.25 -23.25 21.91
CA ILE A 77 3.48 -22.00 21.81
C ILE A 77 3.57 -21.47 20.38
N LEU A 78 4.77 -21.48 19.78
CA LEU A 78 4.97 -21.06 18.41
C LEU A 78 4.13 -21.90 17.43
N GLY A 79 4.00 -23.21 17.69
CA GLY A 79 3.14 -24.11 16.92
C GLY A 79 1.65 -23.80 17.03
N GLU A 80 1.19 -23.17 18.11
CA GLU A 80 -0.20 -22.74 18.29
C GLU A 80 -0.46 -21.36 17.67
N VAL A 81 0.51 -20.44 17.75
CA VAL A 81 0.36 -19.05 17.28
C VAL A 81 1.06 -18.74 15.96
N TRP A 82 1.50 -19.75 15.20
CA TRP A 82 2.25 -19.57 13.95
C TRP A 82 1.51 -18.71 12.90
N TRP A 83 0.17 -18.68 12.95
CA TRP A 83 -0.66 -17.88 12.04
C TRP A 83 -0.46 -16.36 12.21
N VAL A 84 0.08 -15.91 13.35
CA VAL A 84 0.40 -14.49 13.60
C VAL A 84 1.47 -13.99 12.60
N PHE A 85 2.38 -14.86 12.16
CA PHE A 85 3.42 -14.50 11.18
C PHE A 85 2.85 -14.04 9.84
N PRO A 86 2.07 -14.86 9.09
CA PRO A 86 1.47 -14.41 7.85
C PRO A 86 0.49 -13.24 8.08
N ALA A 87 -0.24 -13.24 9.20
CA ALA A 87 -1.15 -12.16 9.56
C ALA A 87 -0.45 -10.81 9.77
N CYS A 88 0.81 -10.79 10.22
CA CYS A 88 1.61 -9.57 10.34
C CYS A 88 2.41 -9.25 9.06
N LEU A 89 2.99 -10.25 8.40
CA LEU A 89 3.84 -10.07 7.22
C LEU A 89 3.05 -9.57 6.00
N TYR A 90 1.83 -10.08 5.81
CA TYR A 90 0.99 -9.65 4.69
C TYR A 90 0.65 -8.14 4.73
N PRO A 91 0.06 -7.58 5.81
CA PRO A 91 -0.22 -6.15 5.87
C PRO A 91 1.07 -5.32 5.87
N PHE A 92 2.16 -5.79 6.50
CA PHE A 92 3.46 -5.11 6.49
C PHE A 92 3.99 -4.91 5.06
N THR A 93 4.03 -5.98 4.27
CA THR A 93 4.50 -5.92 2.87
C THR A 93 3.57 -5.07 2.02
N PHE A 94 2.26 -5.20 2.22
CA PHE A 94 1.26 -4.40 1.51
C PHE A 94 1.38 -2.89 1.81
N ALA A 95 1.60 -2.50 3.07
CA ALA A 95 1.73 -1.11 3.47
C ALA A 95 2.97 -0.45 2.84
N TRP A 96 4.13 -1.12 2.89
CA TRP A 96 5.35 -0.62 2.24
C TRP A 96 5.23 -0.55 0.73
N ALA A 97 4.69 -1.60 0.08
CA ALA A 97 4.46 -1.59 -1.36
C ALA A 97 3.53 -0.45 -1.79
N SER A 98 2.46 -0.21 -1.03
CA SER A 98 1.51 0.87 -1.27
C SER A 98 2.17 2.24 -1.07
N TYR A 99 2.98 2.41 -0.02
CA TYR A 99 3.73 3.64 0.22
C TYR A 99 4.67 3.97 -0.94
N PHE A 100 5.50 3.01 -1.39
CA PHE A 100 6.42 3.24 -2.52
C PHE A 100 5.67 3.53 -3.82
N LYS A 101 4.55 2.85 -4.06
CA LYS A 101 3.70 3.08 -5.22
C LYS A 101 3.12 4.49 -5.23
N GLU A 102 2.55 4.96 -4.12
CA GLU A 102 2.01 6.32 -4.03
C GLU A 102 3.12 7.37 -4.10
N ARG A 103 4.28 7.12 -3.47
CA ARG A 103 5.42 8.04 -3.52
C ARG A 103 5.98 8.20 -4.93
N ARG A 104 6.00 7.12 -5.72
CA ARG A 104 6.40 7.17 -7.13
C ARG A 104 5.38 7.92 -7.97
N ALA A 105 4.09 7.65 -7.76
CA ALA A 105 3.00 8.34 -8.44
C ALA A 105 3.00 9.86 -8.14
N GLU A 106 3.21 10.27 -6.89
CA GLU A 106 3.37 11.68 -6.53
C GLU A 106 4.52 12.37 -7.27
N LYS A 107 5.67 11.70 -7.38
CA LYS A 107 6.82 12.24 -8.12
C LYS A 107 6.50 12.41 -9.60
N LEU A 108 5.85 11.42 -10.22
CA LEU A 108 5.45 11.48 -11.63
C LEU A 108 4.40 12.58 -11.87
N ARG A 109 3.38 12.69 -11.01
CA ARG A 109 2.37 13.76 -11.09
C ARG A 109 3.01 15.15 -11.02
N LYS A 110 3.97 15.35 -10.11
CA LYS A 110 4.72 16.61 -10.02
C LYS A 110 5.54 16.89 -11.28
N ALA A 111 6.14 15.87 -11.89
CA ALA A 111 6.90 16.03 -13.13
C ALA A 111 5.97 16.37 -14.32
N SER A 112 4.78 15.78 -14.36
CA SER A 112 3.77 15.98 -15.41
C SER A 112 2.84 17.18 -15.16
N ASN A 113 3.04 17.95 -14.06
CA ASN A 113 2.14 19.02 -13.60
C ASN A 113 0.66 18.58 -13.47
N LEU A 114 0.42 17.33 -13.08
CA LEU A 114 -0.92 16.78 -12.90
C LEU A 114 -1.37 16.93 -11.44
N ALA A 115 -2.59 17.44 -11.25
CA ALA A 115 -3.24 17.46 -9.95
C ALA A 115 -3.56 16.04 -9.45
N ARG A 116 -3.82 15.89 -8.15
CA ARG A 116 -4.08 14.57 -7.55
C ARG A 116 -5.46 14.05 -7.99
N PRO A 117 -5.60 12.77 -8.35
CA PRO A 117 -6.91 12.19 -8.60
C PRO A 117 -7.72 12.14 -7.29
N VAL A 118 -8.94 12.67 -7.34
CA VAL A 118 -9.97 12.59 -6.29
C VAL A 118 -11.14 11.74 -6.77
N GLU A 119 -12.02 11.40 -5.83
CA GLU A 119 -13.24 10.60 -6.03
C GLU A 119 -14.14 11.18 -7.14
#